data_AF-A0A5N9BAJ8-F1
#
_entry.id   AF-A0A5N9BAJ8-F1
#
_cell.length_a   1.000
_cell.length_b   1.000
_cell.length_c   1.000
_cell.angle_alpha   90.00
_cell.angle_beta   90.00
_cell.angle_gamma   90.00
#
_symmetry.space_group_name_H-M   'P 1'
#
loop_
_entity.id
_entity.type
_entity.pdbx_description
1 polymer ?
#
loop_
_entity_poly.entity_id
_entity_poly.type
_entity_poly.pdbx_seq_one_letter_code
_entity_poly.pdbx_strand_id
1 'polypeptide(L)'
;MRKIILVFIGIILFIAMSLSVLLSHISSTISSKNLLSNTLEKANFYDYFYDSLITLLVEDIVEKGYEINSSNQNSKLVKFYDNESAKISINAYIKNLISKEYFKEKTKITINEIIMLINNENHDLSIDYEFHILMKDSITDFRTLSKDLRLAQLIKDILSVESKEILQPLTKDLGFEYTEVEIKNALDEIFPDEWIENNLFIIHDSFIYFIAEDTDSFLVTIPIDDRLELAANVIKNKLNEDDILYDLVLEKLLNPLLENNLSNLTDFGYGITASQEEVLSIFKTLAPKDWVGMHGNNIIDSSVSYLISEKDDLSYSIDLSDRKTAAATELKIFGKNKLDNLLSELPACQNFIQSSLATSSIAKQNKPSCIPGGQLAINVFYDDMIKIINNEVDKFIGDQFPAKLDLSSDDVGGLIGDDSDLIKLRKIISDGYSLTNDDLISLISSEEENMNIEDIRNFIAGNINNQNLETIIGLELRELNEVRNYINQIKLIQTAMFVFMIIVVILFAFVSIKSTNKGLRFLVSIRNTSFAFLISSLLIGLIIQSVKLMDITQYLENLFLPDIKNTFPNLSNELNSNNFISQILNIKNAWINEMFISTLIYILPSMIFFILSFVYINNKEKNIKGEN
;
A
#
# COMPACT_ATOMS: atom_id res chain seq x y z
N MET A 1 45.45 -68.85 -8.59
CA MET A 1 44.80 -67.93 -9.56
C MET A 1 43.28 -67.80 -9.39
N ARG A 2 42.45 -68.84 -9.55
CA ARG A 2 40.97 -68.70 -9.53
C ARG A 2 40.37 -68.00 -8.29
N LYS A 3 40.88 -68.29 -7.08
CA LYS A 3 40.42 -67.62 -5.84
C LYS A 3 40.71 -66.11 -5.86
N ILE A 4 41.88 -65.72 -6.38
CA ILE A 4 42.28 -64.31 -6.52
C ILE A 4 41.38 -63.60 -7.53
N ILE A 5 41.08 -64.28 -8.66
CA ILE A 5 40.15 -63.77 -9.68
C ILE A 5 38.74 -63.60 -9.11
N LEU A 6 38.24 -64.54 -8.29
CA LEU A 6 36.94 -64.42 -7.63
C LEU A 6 36.88 -63.26 -6.64
N VAL A 7 37.94 -63.02 -5.88
CA VAL A 7 38.02 -61.86 -4.97
C VAL A 7 37.98 -60.55 -5.77
N PHE A 8 38.74 -60.47 -6.87
CA PHE A 8 38.76 -59.29 -7.73
C PHE A 8 37.41 -59.01 -8.39
N ILE A 9 36.78 -60.03 -8.98
CA ILE A 9 35.42 -59.91 -9.56
C ILE A 9 34.39 -59.57 -8.46
N GLY A 10 34.56 -60.11 -7.25
CA GLY A 10 33.72 -59.77 -6.10
C GLY A 10 33.82 -58.29 -5.69
N ILE A 11 35.03 -57.71 -5.72
CA ILE A 11 35.23 -56.27 -5.48
C ILE A 11 34.57 -55.44 -6.59
N ILE A 12 34.73 -55.83 -7.85
CA ILE A 12 34.06 -55.15 -8.98
C ILE A 12 32.54 -55.24 -8.84
N LEU A 13 32.01 -56.40 -8.45
CA LEU A 13 30.59 -56.60 -8.21
C LEU A 13 30.08 -55.68 -7.10
N PHE A 14 30.83 -55.58 -6.00
CA PHE A 14 30.50 -54.67 -4.90
C PHE A 14 30.45 -53.20 -5.35
N ILE A 15 31.46 -52.75 -6.10
CA ILE A 15 31.51 -51.37 -6.63
C ILE A 15 30.35 -51.12 -7.60
N ALA A 16 30.11 -52.03 -8.54
CA ALA A 16 29.02 -51.93 -9.51
C ALA A 16 27.65 -51.89 -8.82
N MET A 17 27.46 -52.72 -7.79
CA MET A 17 26.22 -52.75 -7.01
C MET A 17 26.04 -51.46 -6.20
N SER A 18 27.09 -50.97 -5.55
CA SER A 18 27.06 -49.72 -4.79
C SER A 18 26.69 -48.52 -5.67
N LEU A 19 27.34 -48.40 -6.83
CA LEU A 19 27.05 -47.34 -7.79
C LEU A 19 25.64 -47.46 -8.37
N SER A 20 25.17 -48.68 -8.66
CA SER A 20 23.81 -48.92 -9.14
C SER A 20 22.74 -48.53 -8.11
N VAL A 21 22.95 -48.84 -6.82
CA VAL A 21 22.03 -48.45 -5.74
C VAL A 21 22.00 -46.93 -5.59
N LEU A 22 23.17 -46.29 -5.58
CA LEU A 22 23.28 -44.84 -5.45
C LEU A 22 22.62 -44.10 -6.61
N LEU A 23 22.92 -44.49 -7.86
CA LEU A 23 22.30 -43.91 -9.05
C LEU A 23 20.78 -44.14 -9.08
N SER A 24 20.32 -45.32 -8.65
CA SER A 24 18.89 -45.60 -8.58
C SER A 24 18.17 -44.72 -7.57
N HIS A 25 18.78 -44.45 -6.42
CA HIS A 25 18.15 -43.61 -5.39
C HIS A 25 18.18 -42.13 -5.77
N ILE A 26 19.28 -41.64 -6.36
CA ILE A 26 19.36 -40.28 -6.93
C ILE A 26 18.30 -40.11 -8.02
N SER A 27 18.23 -41.05 -8.97
CA SER A 27 17.22 -41.01 -10.04
C SER A 27 15.81 -41.03 -9.47
N SER A 28 15.50 -41.90 -8.50
CA SER A 28 14.16 -41.97 -7.91
C SER A 28 13.82 -40.71 -7.10
N THR A 29 14.78 -40.08 -6.43
CA THR A 29 14.53 -38.84 -5.67
C THR A 29 14.03 -37.72 -6.56
N ILE A 30 14.62 -37.60 -7.75
CA ILE A 30 14.31 -36.51 -8.67
C ILE A 30 13.16 -36.89 -9.61
N SER A 31 12.95 -38.18 -9.88
CA SER A 31 11.95 -38.66 -10.85
C SER A 31 10.68 -39.23 -10.22
N SER A 32 10.65 -39.55 -8.93
CA SER A 32 9.43 -40.12 -8.34
C SER A 32 8.55 -39.04 -7.72
N LYS A 33 7.25 -39.13 -8.02
CA LYS A 33 6.26 -38.12 -7.63
C LYS A 33 6.29 -37.81 -6.12
N ASN A 34 6.47 -38.79 -5.24
CA ASN A 34 6.25 -38.59 -3.81
C ASN A 34 7.52 -38.61 -2.96
N LEU A 35 8.70 -38.95 -3.49
CA LEU A 35 9.86 -39.22 -2.64
C LEU A 35 10.45 -37.94 -2.05
N LEU A 36 10.57 -36.88 -2.85
CA LEU A 36 11.03 -35.57 -2.36
C LEU A 36 10.03 -34.96 -1.36
N SER A 37 8.74 -34.95 -1.69
CA SER A 37 7.69 -34.43 -0.80
C SER A 37 7.65 -35.14 0.54
N ASN A 38 7.77 -36.48 0.54
CA ASN A 38 7.79 -37.28 1.76
C ASN A 38 9.09 -37.10 2.55
N THR A 39 10.22 -36.89 1.87
CA THR A 39 11.50 -36.57 2.51
C THR A 39 11.42 -35.25 3.27
N LEU A 40 10.88 -34.20 2.63
CA LEU A 40 10.67 -32.89 3.26
C LEU A 40 9.70 -32.96 4.45
N GLU A 41 8.64 -33.77 4.34
CA GLU A 41 7.71 -34.01 5.43
C GLU A 41 8.38 -34.72 6.61
N LYS A 42 9.14 -35.79 6.37
CA LYS A 42 9.90 -36.49 7.43
C LYS A 42 10.95 -35.61 8.09
N ALA A 43 11.42 -34.58 7.39
CA ALA A 43 12.35 -33.59 7.90
C ALA A 43 11.67 -32.43 8.63
N ASN A 44 10.33 -32.42 8.73
CA ASN A 44 9.53 -31.30 9.27
C ASN A 44 9.81 -29.96 8.57
N PHE A 45 10.23 -29.99 7.29
CA PHE A 45 10.62 -28.78 6.58
C PHE A 45 9.43 -27.84 6.35
N TYR A 46 8.25 -28.40 6.04
CA TYR A 46 7.03 -27.62 5.85
C TYR A 46 6.62 -26.87 7.12
N ASP A 47 6.70 -27.53 8.28
CA ASP A 47 6.37 -26.91 9.56
C ASP A 47 7.36 -25.81 9.92
N TYR A 48 8.66 -26.05 9.70
CA TYR A 48 9.69 -25.04 9.91
C TYR A 48 9.50 -23.82 9.00
N PHE A 49 9.23 -24.02 7.71
CA PHE A 49 8.99 -22.93 6.78
C PHE A 49 7.80 -22.08 7.24
N TYR A 50 6.69 -22.75 7.55
CA TYR A 50 5.44 -22.09 7.94
C TYR A 50 5.53 -21.38 9.30
N ASP A 51 6.12 -22.01 10.31
CA ASP A 51 6.17 -21.47 11.67
C ASP A 51 7.29 -20.43 11.84
N SER A 52 8.42 -20.58 11.16
CA SER A 52 9.59 -19.72 11.34
C SER A 52 9.74 -18.70 10.21
N LEU A 53 9.84 -19.13 8.96
CA LEU A 53 10.21 -18.22 7.87
C LEU A 53 9.09 -17.21 7.53
N ILE A 54 7.82 -17.64 7.53
CA ILE A 54 6.68 -16.72 7.34
C ILE A 54 6.62 -15.70 8.49
N THR A 55 6.84 -16.16 9.73
CA THR A 55 6.83 -15.26 10.90
C THR A 55 7.91 -14.18 10.81
N LEU A 56 9.13 -14.55 10.41
CA LEU A 56 10.24 -13.61 10.24
C LEU A 56 10.01 -12.63 9.07
N LEU A 57 9.36 -13.08 8.00
CA LEU A 57 8.98 -12.20 6.90
C LEU A 57 8.02 -11.09 7.38
N VAL A 58 7.03 -11.45 8.20
CA VAL A 58 6.11 -10.48 8.82
C VAL A 58 6.85 -9.52 9.73
N GLU A 59 7.81 -10.02 10.52
CA GLU A 59 8.64 -9.17 11.39
C GLU A 59 9.40 -8.11 10.58
N ASP A 60 10.06 -8.51 9.49
CA ASP A 60 10.80 -7.60 8.63
C ASP A 60 9.88 -6.53 7.98
N ILE A 61 8.70 -6.94 7.49
CA ILE A 61 7.71 -6.01 6.88
C ILE A 61 7.22 -4.98 7.91
N VAL A 62 6.87 -5.43 9.12
CA VAL A 62 6.38 -4.55 10.19
C VAL A 62 7.47 -3.60 10.69
N GLU A 63 8.70 -4.07 10.84
CA GLU A 63 9.82 -3.24 11.31
C GLU A 63 10.24 -2.18 10.30
N LYS A 64 10.22 -2.55 9.02
CA LYS A 64 10.48 -1.64 7.90
C LYS A 64 9.47 -0.49 7.87
N GLY A 65 8.17 -0.78 8.03
CA GLY A 65 7.10 0.20 7.85
C GLY A 65 6.83 0.48 6.38
N TYR A 66 5.97 1.47 6.11
CA TYR A 66 5.56 1.85 4.75
C TYR A 66 5.96 3.28 4.43
N GLU A 67 6.62 3.50 3.29
CA GLU A 67 6.98 4.85 2.85
C GLU A 67 5.88 5.39 1.93
N ILE A 68 5.29 6.53 2.32
CA ILE A 68 4.33 7.27 1.50
C ILE A 68 5.08 8.37 0.77
N ASN A 69 5.06 8.34 -0.56
CA ASN A 69 5.58 9.43 -1.37
C ASN A 69 4.60 10.61 -1.31
N SER A 70 4.99 11.70 -0.64
CA SER A 70 4.22 12.95 -0.68
C SER A 70 4.56 13.75 -1.94
N SER A 71 3.59 14.50 -2.44
CA SER A 71 3.69 15.41 -3.59
C SER A 71 4.88 16.38 -3.53
N ASN A 72 5.43 16.62 -2.33
CA ASN A 72 6.55 17.51 -2.06
C ASN A 72 7.93 16.81 -2.03
N GLN A 73 8.09 15.66 -2.69
CA GLN A 73 9.36 14.92 -2.88
C GLN A 73 10.03 14.33 -1.62
N ASN A 74 9.42 14.45 -0.43
CA ASN A 74 9.89 13.80 0.78
C ASN A 74 9.03 12.56 1.07
N SER A 75 9.63 11.36 1.05
CA SER A 75 8.94 10.16 1.51
C SER A 75 8.72 10.23 3.02
N LYS A 76 7.51 9.89 3.47
CA LYS A 76 7.15 9.84 4.89
C LYS A 76 7.04 8.38 5.31
N LEU A 77 7.83 7.99 6.31
CA LEU A 77 7.79 6.64 6.85
C LEU A 77 6.64 6.51 7.87
N VAL A 78 5.68 5.67 7.53
CA VAL A 78 4.55 5.29 8.38
C VAL A 78 4.86 3.97 9.08
N LYS A 79 4.61 3.93 10.39
CA LYS A 79 4.74 2.72 11.22
C LYS A 79 3.47 2.48 12.00
N PHE A 80 3.24 1.23 12.38
CA PHE A 80 2.17 0.87 13.31
C PHE A 80 2.43 1.48 14.69
N TYR A 81 1.36 1.74 15.45
CA TYR A 81 1.48 2.29 16.80
C TYR A 81 2.25 1.36 17.76
N ASP A 82 2.05 0.06 17.60
CA ASP A 82 2.75 -0.98 18.35
C ASP A 82 3.18 -2.10 17.39
N ASN A 83 4.48 -2.13 17.09
CA ASN A 83 5.06 -3.13 16.21
C ASN A 83 4.90 -4.55 16.75
N GLU A 84 4.92 -4.77 18.07
CA GLU A 84 4.82 -6.13 18.63
C GLU A 84 3.39 -6.65 18.50
N SER A 85 2.39 -5.84 18.84
CA SER A 85 0.99 -6.18 18.59
C SER A 85 0.68 -6.34 17.09
N ALA A 86 1.30 -5.52 16.23
CA ALA A 86 1.14 -5.64 14.78
C ALA A 86 1.71 -6.95 14.23
N LYS A 87 2.92 -7.34 14.65
CA LYS A 87 3.53 -8.64 14.31
C LYS A 87 2.62 -9.79 14.70
N ILE A 88 2.03 -9.77 15.90
CA ILE A 88 1.14 -10.83 16.38
C ILE A 88 -0.14 -10.90 15.53
N SER A 89 -0.78 -9.75 15.29
CA SER A 89 -2.07 -9.68 14.61
C SER A 89 -1.95 -10.04 13.13
N ILE A 90 -0.91 -9.54 12.44
CA ILE A 90 -0.66 -9.86 11.03
C ILE A 90 -0.28 -11.33 10.87
N ASN A 91 0.53 -11.90 11.78
CA ASN A 91 0.83 -13.33 11.76
C ASN A 91 -0.43 -14.18 11.99
N ALA A 92 -1.31 -13.78 12.90
CA ALA A 92 -2.58 -14.48 13.12
C ALA A 92 -3.46 -14.42 11.88
N TYR A 93 -3.57 -13.26 11.24
CA TYR A 93 -4.31 -13.09 9.98
C TYR A 93 -3.78 -14.00 8.87
N ILE A 94 -2.46 -13.99 8.61
CA ILE A 94 -1.85 -14.83 7.56
C ILE A 94 -2.05 -16.32 7.87
N LYS A 95 -1.91 -16.74 9.14
CA LYS A 95 -2.07 -18.15 9.54
C LYS A 95 -3.52 -18.63 9.53
N ASN A 96 -4.49 -17.73 9.65
CA ASN A 96 -5.90 -18.03 9.44
C ASN A 96 -6.22 -18.13 7.95
N LEU A 97 -5.71 -17.18 7.16
CA LEU A 97 -5.89 -17.13 5.70
C LEU A 97 -5.31 -18.39 5.02
N ILE A 98 -4.06 -18.72 5.33
CA ILE A 98 -3.34 -19.84 4.75
C ILE A 98 -3.06 -20.83 5.86
N SER A 99 -3.93 -21.83 6.04
CA SER A 99 -3.69 -22.83 7.08
C SER A 99 -2.42 -23.65 6.82
N LYS A 100 -1.80 -24.15 7.89
CA LYS A 100 -0.62 -25.03 7.80
C LYS A 100 -0.84 -26.26 6.91
N GLU A 101 -2.01 -26.87 7.00
CA GLU A 101 -2.35 -28.05 6.19
C GLU A 101 -2.48 -27.69 4.72
N TYR A 102 -3.16 -26.58 4.42
CA TYR A 102 -3.28 -26.06 3.05
C TYR A 102 -1.90 -25.72 2.45
N PHE A 103 -1.04 -25.01 3.20
CA PHE A 103 0.33 -24.68 2.76
C PHE A 103 1.12 -25.96 2.42
N LYS A 104 1.06 -26.95 3.30
CA LYS A 104 1.72 -28.25 3.12
C LYS A 104 1.17 -28.99 1.90
N GLU A 105 -0.15 -29.07 1.74
CA GLU A 105 -0.80 -29.74 0.62
C GLU A 105 -0.43 -29.10 -0.72
N LYS A 106 -0.63 -27.78 -0.86
CA LYS A 106 -0.35 -27.07 -2.10
C LYS A 106 1.14 -27.09 -2.44
N THR A 107 2.04 -26.97 -1.46
CA THR A 107 3.49 -27.10 -1.72
C THR A 107 3.85 -28.50 -2.22
N LYS A 108 3.22 -29.57 -1.70
CA LYS A 108 3.41 -30.92 -2.22
C LYS A 108 2.92 -31.05 -3.66
N ILE A 109 1.76 -30.49 -3.99
CA ILE A 109 1.22 -30.46 -5.36
C ILE A 109 2.22 -29.75 -6.29
N THR A 110 2.70 -28.58 -5.91
CA THR A 110 3.66 -27.80 -6.69
C THR A 110 4.95 -28.58 -6.97
N ILE A 111 5.55 -29.19 -5.95
CA ILE A 111 6.75 -30.03 -6.12
C ILE A 111 6.46 -31.19 -7.08
N ASN A 112 5.31 -31.84 -6.95
CA ASN A 112 4.95 -32.99 -7.77
C ASN A 112 4.75 -32.63 -9.24
N GLU A 113 4.08 -31.51 -9.52
CA GLU A 113 3.87 -31.02 -10.88
C GLU A 113 5.19 -30.58 -11.53
N ILE A 114 6.09 -29.93 -10.78
CA ILE A 114 7.45 -29.60 -11.26
C ILE A 114 8.22 -30.89 -11.60
N ILE A 115 8.13 -31.94 -10.76
CA ILE A 115 8.75 -33.24 -11.05
C ILE A 115 8.17 -33.88 -12.32
N MET A 116 6.85 -33.80 -12.54
CA MET A 116 6.21 -34.29 -13.75
C MET A 116 6.68 -33.55 -15.00
N LEU A 117 6.82 -32.23 -14.90
CA LEU A 117 7.35 -31.39 -15.97
C LEU A 117 8.80 -31.79 -16.30
N ILE A 118 9.63 -31.99 -15.28
CA ILE A 118 11.01 -32.47 -15.43
C ILE A 118 11.05 -33.85 -16.12
N ASN A 119 10.17 -34.78 -15.74
CA ASN A 119 10.09 -36.12 -16.32
C ASN A 119 9.47 -36.18 -17.73
N ASN A 120 8.94 -35.07 -18.25
CA ASN A 120 8.20 -35.00 -19.51
C ASN A 120 6.87 -35.80 -19.47
N GLU A 121 6.29 -35.94 -18.28
CA GLU A 121 4.98 -36.57 -18.03
C GLU A 121 3.83 -35.57 -18.19
N ASN A 122 4.07 -34.31 -17.80
CA ASN A 122 3.16 -33.18 -18.02
C ASN A 122 3.89 -32.11 -18.85
N HIS A 123 3.24 -31.57 -19.87
CA HIS A 123 3.78 -30.49 -20.70
C HIS A 123 3.15 -29.14 -20.39
N ASP A 124 1.97 -29.14 -19.74
CA ASP A 124 1.19 -27.95 -19.40
C ASP A 124 1.07 -27.87 -17.88
N LEU A 125 1.98 -27.11 -17.26
CA LEU A 125 1.88 -26.82 -15.84
C LEU A 125 0.65 -25.97 -15.57
N SER A 126 -0.18 -26.41 -14.63
CA SER A 126 -1.35 -25.66 -14.15
C SER A 126 -1.60 -26.05 -12.71
N ILE A 127 -1.19 -25.19 -11.78
CA ILE A 127 -1.43 -25.34 -10.34
C ILE A 127 -2.38 -24.23 -9.93
N ASP A 128 -3.62 -24.64 -9.60
CA ASP A 128 -4.59 -23.75 -8.99
C ASP A 128 -4.42 -23.81 -7.47
N TYR A 129 -4.07 -22.68 -6.88
CA TYR A 129 -4.01 -22.57 -5.43
C TYR A 129 -5.41 -22.44 -4.83
N GLU A 130 -6.42 -22.05 -5.58
CA GLU A 130 -7.75 -21.71 -5.05
C GLU A 130 -7.67 -20.53 -4.08
N PHE A 131 -6.70 -19.64 -4.27
CA PHE A 131 -6.46 -18.48 -3.40
C PHE A 131 -7.68 -17.54 -3.35
N HIS A 132 -8.45 -17.49 -4.44
CA HIS A 132 -9.72 -16.77 -4.49
C HIS A 132 -10.71 -17.20 -3.39
N ILE A 133 -10.73 -18.48 -3.00
CA ILE A 133 -11.59 -18.99 -1.93
C ILE A 133 -11.10 -18.48 -0.59
N LEU A 134 -9.78 -18.61 -0.34
CA LEU A 134 -9.16 -18.16 0.90
C LEU A 134 -9.36 -16.65 1.13
N MET A 135 -9.21 -15.85 0.08
CA MET A 135 -9.38 -14.40 0.13
C MET A 135 -10.83 -13.99 0.44
N LYS A 136 -11.84 -14.73 -0.06
CA LYS A 136 -13.24 -14.48 0.33
C LYS A 136 -13.48 -14.75 1.82
N ASP A 137 -12.91 -15.83 2.34
CA ASP A 137 -13.04 -16.19 3.75
C ASP A 137 -12.31 -15.18 4.67
N SER A 138 -11.31 -14.46 4.14
CA SER A 138 -10.52 -13.46 4.87
C SER A 138 -11.23 -12.13 5.13
N ILE A 139 -12.36 -11.87 4.44
CA ILE A 139 -13.12 -10.61 4.55
C ILE A 139 -13.46 -10.26 6.01
N THR A 140 -13.84 -11.25 6.82
CA THR A 140 -14.14 -11.00 8.24
C THR A 140 -12.86 -10.82 9.07
N ASP A 141 -11.84 -11.63 8.79
CA ASP A 141 -10.56 -11.58 9.50
C ASP A 141 -9.83 -10.25 9.27
N PHE A 142 -9.96 -9.65 8.08
CA PHE A 142 -9.41 -8.34 7.77
C PHE A 142 -10.04 -7.23 8.63
N ARG A 143 -11.34 -7.32 8.93
CA ARG A 143 -12.00 -6.34 9.82
C ARG A 143 -11.44 -6.41 11.24
N THR A 144 -11.22 -7.62 11.74
CA THR A 144 -10.56 -7.82 13.04
C THR A 144 -9.14 -7.28 13.01
N LEU A 145 -8.36 -7.60 11.96
CA LEU A 145 -7.00 -7.10 11.79
C LEU A 145 -6.96 -5.57 11.75
N SER A 146 -7.85 -4.94 10.97
CA SER A 146 -7.94 -3.48 10.84
C SER A 146 -8.13 -2.79 12.18
N LYS A 147 -9.00 -3.37 13.03
CA LYS A 147 -9.26 -2.88 14.38
C LYS A 147 -8.07 -3.09 15.31
N ASP A 148 -7.46 -4.27 15.29
CA ASP A 148 -6.30 -4.59 16.13
C ASP A 148 -5.09 -3.71 15.78
N LEU A 149 -4.92 -3.40 14.49
CA LEU A 149 -3.88 -2.50 13.97
C LEU A 149 -4.25 -1.01 14.06
N ARG A 150 -5.50 -0.67 14.41
CA ARG A 150 -6.02 0.70 14.48
C ARG A 150 -5.80 1.48 13.18
N LEU A 151 -6.11 0.83 12.04
CA LEU A 151 -5.83 1.39 10.71
C LEU A 151 -6.56 2.70 10.45
N ALA A 152 -7.79 2.87 10.93
CA ALA A 152 -8.53 4.12 10.76
C ALA A 152 -7.84 5.30 11.47
N GLN A 153 -7.34 5.09 12.69
CA GLN A 153 -6.59 6.13 13.39
C GLN A 153 -5.24 6.40 12.71
N LEU A 154 -4.57 5.35 12.20
CA LEU A 154 -3.33 5.51 11.45
C LEU A 154 -3.53 6.34 10.16
N ILE A 155 -4.58 6.05 9.39
CA ILE A 155 -4.97 6.83 8.21
C ILE A 155 -5.27 8.28 8.60
N LYS A 156 -5.99 8.49 9.70
CA LYS A 156 -6.30 9.85 10.17
C LYS A 156 -5.06 10.64 10.60
N ASP A 157 -4.10 9.99 11.26
CA ASP A 157 -2.83 10.63 11.60
C ASP A 157 -2.04 11.04 10.35
N ILE A 158 -2.07 10.22 9.28
CA ILE A 158 -1.50 10.59 7.98
C ILE A 158 -2.23 11.80 7.40
N LEU A 159 -3.57 11.77 7.38
CA LEU A 159 -4.40 12.89 6.90
C LEU A 159 -4.16 14.17 7.70
N SER A 160 -3.89 14.08 9.01
CA SER A 160 -3.57 15.24 9.85
C SER A 160 -2.29 15.93 9.41
N VAL A 161 -1.26 15.17 9.07
CA VAL A 161 0.01 15.72 8.55
C VAL A 161 -0.20 16.37 7.18
N GLU A 162 -0.84 15.66 6.24
CA GLU A 162 -1.09 16.17 4.88
C GLU A 162 -2.00 17.41 4.91
N SER A 163 -3.06 17.40 5.73
CA SER A 163 -3.97 18.54 5.87
C SER A 163 -3.24 19.78 6.37
N LYS A 164 -2.28 19.65 7.30
CA LYS A 164 -1.48 20.78 7.76
C LYS A 164 -0.64 21.38 6.63
N GLU A 165 0.00 20.54 5.83
CA GLU A 165 0.84 20.98 4.71
C GLU A 165 0.03 21.70 3.62
N ILE A 166 -1.20 21.24 3.37
CA ILE A 166 -2.10 21.84 2.37
C ILE A 166 -2.77 23.12 2.91
N LEU A 167 -3.27 23.10 4.14
CA LEU A 167 -4.08 24.19 4.68
C LEU A 167 -3.25 25.39 5.15
N GLN A 168 -2.05 25.18 5.71
CA GLN A 168 -1.27 26.29 6.28
C GLN A 168 -0.99 27.43 5.29
N PRO A 169 -0.53 27.17 4.05
CA PRO A 169 -0.33 28.24 3.07
C PRO A 169 -1.63 28.99 2.76
N LEU A 170 -2.74 28.26 2.57
CA LEU A 170 -4.03 28.81 2.20
C LEU A 170 -4.64 29.69 3.30
N THR A 171 -4.64 29.21 4.54
CA THR A 171 -5.24 29.98 5.64
C THR A 171 -4.40 31.19 6.02
N LYS A 172 -3.08 31.08 5.92
CA LYS A 172 -2.17 32.19 6.24
C LYS A 172 -2.41 33.41 5.35
N ASP A 173 -2.66 33.20 4.05
CA ASP A 173 -3.00 34.28 3.12
C ASP A 173 -4.35 34.94 3.43
N LEU A 174 -5.24 34.18 4.09
CA LEU A 174 -6.53 34.63 4.62
C LEU A 174 -6.42 35.23 6.04
N GLY A 175 -5.22 35.28 6.64
CA GLY A 175 -5.00 35.93 7.93
C GLY A 175 -5.30 35.07 9.15
N PHE A 176 -5.45 33.76 9.00
CA PHE A 176 -5.63 32.83 10.13
C PHE A 176 -4.87 31.52 9.93
N GLU A 177 -4.69 30.75 11.00
CA GLU A 177 -4.03 29.45 10.93
C GLU A 177 -4.79 28.42 11.78
N TYR A 178 -4.74 27.16 11.36
CA TYR A 178 -5.15 26.04 12.19
C TYR A 178 -3.96 25.49 12.96
N THR A 179 -4.15 25.30 14.26
CA THR A 179 -3.25 24.53 15.12
C THR A 179 -3.38 23.03 14.82
N GLU A 180 -2.37 22.25 15.19
CA GLU A 180 -2.41 20.79 15.03
C GLU A 180 -3.60 20.15 15.75
N VAL A 181 -3.98 20.68 16.91
CA VAL A 181 -5.13 20.19 17.69
C VAL A 181 -6.44 20.49 16.97
N GLU A 182 -6.58 21.69 16.40
CA GLU A 182 -7.78 22.04 15.62
C GLU A 182 -7.92 21.19 14.36
N ILE A 183 -6.83 20.91 13.64
CA ILE A 183 -6.86 20.00 12.48
C ILE A 183 -7.31 18.60 12.90
N LYS A 184 -6.78 18.07 14.01
CA LYS A 184 -7.18 16.75 14.51
C LYS A 184 -8.66 16.70 14.89
N ASN A 185 -9.14 17.70 15.62
CA ASN A 185 -10.55 17.79 16.00
C ASN A 185 -11.46 17.91 14.76
N ALA A 186 -11.06 18.70 13.76
CA ALA A 186 -11.77 18.82 12.50
C ALA A 186 -11.83 17.47 11.75
N LEU A 187 -10.71 16.74 11.69
CA LEU A 187 -10.68 15.42 11.06
C LEU A 187 -11.51 14.39 11.83
N ASP A 188 -11.57 14.47 13.15
CA ASP A 188 -12.44 13.60 13.96
C ASP A 188 -13.93 13.86 13.67
N GLU A 189 -14.30 15.12 13.42
CA GLU A 189 -15.68 15.51 13.06
C GLU A 189 -16.03 15.10 11.62
N ILE A 190 -15.16 15.42 10.66
CA ILE A 190 -15.40 15.20 9.22
C ILE A 190 -15.26 13.72 8.86
N PHE A 191 -14.22 13.05 9.38
CA PHE A 191 -13.89 11.65 9.11
C PHE A 191 -13.81 10.84 10.42
N PRO A 192 -14.97 10.53 11.04
CA PRO A 192 -15.03 9.63 12.18
C PRO A 192 -14.38 8.29 11.85
N ASP A 193 -13.83 7.60 12.87
CA ASP A 193 -13.14 6.31 12.69
C ASP A 193 -14.01 5.30 11.92
N GLU A 194 -15.28 5.21 12.26
CA GLU A 194 -16.25 4.31 11.60
C GLU A 194 -16.42 4.61 10.11
N TRP A 195 -16.37 5.89 9.69
CA TRP A 195 -16.45 6.23 8.27
C TRP A 195 -15.21 5.80 7.51
N ILE A 196 -14.02 6.00 8.09
CA ILE A 196 -12.76 5.54 7.50
C ILE A 196 -12.74 4.01 7.42
N GLU A 197 -13.13 3.31 8.49
CA GLU A 197 -13.19 1.85 8.52
C GLU A 197 -14.17 1.30 7.47
N ASN A 198 -15.37 1.86 7.37
CA ASN A 198 -16.35 1.40 6.39
C ASN A 198 -15.84 1.54 4.95
N ASN A 199 -15.22 2.67 4.61
CA ASN A 199 -14.63 2.85 3.27
C ASN A 199 -13.42 1.93 3.05
N LEU A 200 -12.57 1.73 4.05
CA LEU A 200 -11.48 0.76 3.99
C LEU A 200 -12.01 -0.66 3.73
N PHE A 201 -13.11 -1.05 4.36
CA PHE A 201 -13.74 -2.36 4.14
C PHE A 201 -14.39 -2.46 2.77
N ILE A 202 -15.01 -1.40 2.26
CA ILE A 202 -15.54 -1.40 0.88
C ILE A 202 -14.40 -1.57 -0.14
N ILE A 203 -13.29 -0.87 0.06
CA ILE A 203 -12.09 -0.99 -0.79
C ILE A 203 -11.55 -2.40 -0.74
N HIS A 204 -11.35 -2.93 0.47
CA HIS A 204 -10.88 -4.29 0.69
C HIS A 204 -11.80 -5.32 0.03
N ASP A 205 -13.10 -5.30 0.32
CA ASP A 205 -14.05 -6.27 -0.20
C ASP A 205 -14.12 -6.21 -1.73
N SER A 206 -14.11 -5.01 -2.31
CA SER A 206 -14.08 -4.84 -3.77
C SER A 206 -12.81 -5.39 -4.40
N PHE A 207 -11.66 -5.23 -3.74
CA PHE A 207 -10.41 -5.86 -4.15
C PHE A 207 -10.52 -7.39 -4.08
N ILE A 208 -11.08 -7.95 -3.00
CA ILE A 208 -11.29 -9.40 -2.86
C ILE A 208 -12.19 -9.94 -3.97
N TYR A 209 -13.33 -9.31 -4.24
CA TYR A 209 -14.25 -9.73 -5.31
C TYR A 209 -13.61 -9.64 -6.69
N PHE A 210 -12.79 -8.61 -6.92
CA PHE A 210 -12.03 -8.45 -8.17
C PHE A 210 -10.98 -9.56 -8.36
N ILE A 211 -10.22 -9.89 -7.32
CA ILE A 211 -9.23 -10.97 -7.35
C ILE A 211 -9.90 -12.32 -7.51
N ALA A 212 -11.07 -12.50 -6.90
CA ALA A 212 -11.81 -13.74 -6.94
C ALA A 212 -12.68 -13.92 -8.19
N GLU A 213 -12.54 -13.05 -9.20
CA GLU A 213 -13.30 -13.06 -10.45
C GLU A 213 -14.82 -12.95 -10.28
N ASP A 214 -15.29 -12.46 -9.13
CA ASP A 214 -16.71 -12.16 -8.93
C ASP A 214 -17.12 -10.84 -9.63
N THR A 215 -16.15 -9.97 -9.91
CA THR A 215 -16.33 -8.73 -10.68
C THR A 215 -15.29 -8.59 -11.79
N ASP A 216 -15.73 -8.10 -12.96
CA ASP A 216 -14.85 -7.90 -14.13
C ASP A 216 -13.83 -6.78 -13.89
N SER A 217 -14.16 -5.78 -13.08
CA SER A 217 -13.33 -4.60 -12.78
C SER A 217 -13.35 -4.24 -11.31
N PHE A 218 -12.24 -3.68 -10.83
CA PHE A 218 -12.16 -2.98 -9.57
C PHE A 218 -12.76 -1.57 -9.72
N LEU A 219 -13.85 -1.32 -8.99
CA LEU A 219 -14.52 -0.02 -8.93
C LEU A 219 -15.04 0.19 -7.51
N VAL A 220 -14.59 1.27 -6.87
CA VAL A 220 -15.05 1.68 -5.54
C VAL A 220 -15.38 3.16 -5.58
N THR A 221 -16.54 3.56 -5.08
CA THR A 221 -16.92 4.96 -4.95
C THR A 221 -17.02 5.34 -3.48
N ILE A 222 -16.18 6.30 -3.06
CA ILE A 222 -16.15 6.85 -1.70
C ILE A 222 -17.01 8.12 -1.69
N PRO A 223 -18.12 8.17 -0.91
CA PRO A 223 -18.97 9.36 -0.85
C PRO A 223 -18.27 10.51 -0.11
N ILE A 224 -18.35 11.73 -0.64
CA ILE A 224 -17.69 12.94 -0.10
C ILE A 224 -18.67 14.09 0.15
N ASP A 225 -19.89 13.99 -0.38
CA ASP A 225 -20.95 14.99 -0.27
C ASP A 225 -21.26 15.35 1.19
N ASP A 226 -21.56 14.34 2.02
CA ASP A 226 -21.86 14.53 3.44
C ASP A 226 -20.65 15.07 4.24
N ARG A 227 -19.43 14.72 3.81
CA ARG A 227 -18.18 15.21 4.40
C ARG A 227 -17.98 16.68 4.14
N LEU A 228 -18.39 17.18 2.97
CA LEU A 228 -18.26 18.60 2.64
C LEU A 228 -19.13 19.48 3.53
N GLU A 229 -20.36 19.06 3.85
CA GLU A 229 -21.23 19.79 4.76
C GLU A 229 -20.61 19.91 6.17
N LEU A 230 -20.03 18.82 6.67
CA LEU A 230 -19.30 18.82 7.94
C LEU A 230 -18.08 19.75 7.89
N ALA A 231 -17.28 19.68 6.82
CA ALA A 231 -16.12 20.55 6.63
C ALA A 231 -16.52 22.02 6.58
N ALA A 232 -17.64 22.35 5.93
CA ALA A 232 -18.18 23.70 5.89
C ALA A 232 -18.58 24.21 7.27
N ASN A 233 -19.16 23.35 8.13
CA ASN A 233 -19.47 23.71 9.51
C ASN A 233 -18.21 23.97 10.34
N VAL A 234 -17.17 23.15 10.21
CA VAL A 234 -15.87 23.37 10.85
C VAL A 234 -15.28 24.73 10.47
N ILE A 235 -15.30 25.08 9.18
CA ILE A 235 -14.81 26.38 8.69
C ILE A 235 -15.68 27.52 9.22
N LYS A 236 -17.01 27.42 9.14
CA LYS A 236 -17.93 28.43 9.68
C LYS A 236 -17.68 28.68 11.17
N ASN A 237 -17.48 27.64 11.97
CA ASN A 237 -17.20 27.78 13.40
C ASN A 237 -15.89 28.55 13.62
N LYS A 238 -14.79 28.15 12.95
CA LYS A 238 -13.49 28.83 13.05
C LYS A 238 -13.58 30.31 12.66
N LEU A 239 -14.27 30.59 11.56
CA LEU A 239 -14.41 31.94 11.02
C LEU A 239 -15.24 32.87 11.91
N ASN A 240 -16.23 32.33 12.64
CA ASN A 240 -17.12 33.10 13.51
C ASN A 240 -16.60 33.26 14.95
N GLU A 241 -15.91 32.26 15.51
CA GLU A 241 -15.42 32.31 16.90
C GLU A 241 -14.31 33.36 17.12
N ASP A 242 -13.42 33.50 16.14
CA ASP A 242 -12.23 34.34 16.25
C ASP A 242 -12.41 35.74 15.62
N ASP A 243 -13.65 36.15 15.29
CA ASP A 243 -13.96 37.36 14.50
C ASP A 243 -13.26 37.43 13.12
N ILE A 244 -12.60 36.35 12.69
CA ILE A 244 -11.79 36.27 11.45
C ILE A 244 -12.63 36.66 10.24
N LEU A 245 -13.86 36.16 10.12
CA LEU A 245 -14.74 36.47 8.99
C LEU A 245 -14.99 37.97 8.86
N TYR A 246 -15.20 38.63 9.99
CA TYR A 246 -15.46 40.05 10.05
C TYR A 246 -14.22 40.84 9.61
N ASP A 247 -13.06 40.48 10.14
CA ASP A 247 -11.79 41.11 9.81
C ASP A 247 -11.39 40.86 8.36
N LEU A 248 -11.59 39.64 7.84
CA LEU A 248 -11.33 39.28 6.44
C LEU A 248 -12.18 40.14 5.49
N VAL A 249 -13.47 40.29 5.76
CA VAL A 249 -14.37 41.11 4.92
C VAL A 249 -13.94 42.58 4.96
N LEU A 250 -13.56 43.09 6.13
CA LEU A 250 -13.07 44.46 6.26
C LEU A 250 -11.75 44.67 5.49
N GLU A 251 -10.78 43.79 5.68
CA GLU A 251 -9.44 43.94 5.10
C GLU A 251 -9.37 43.64 3.61
N LYS A 252 -10.07 42.60 3.14
CA LYS A 252 -9.96 42.11 1.76
C LYS A 252 -11.01 42.68 0.83
N LEU A 253 -12.17 43.10 1.35
CA LEU A 253 -13.26 43.61 0.53
C LEU A 253 -13.49 45.11 0.76
N LEU A 254 -13.64 45.55 2.02
CA LEU A 254 -13.98 46.94 2.28
C LEU A 254 -12.79 47.90 2.09
N ASN A 255 -11.61 47.57 2.62
CA ASN A 255 -10.43 48.44 2.50
C ASN A 255 -10.03 48.70 1.04
N PRO A 256 -9.93 47.69 0.14
CA PRO A 256 -9.57 47.94 -1.26
C PRO A 256 -10.62 48.75 -2.02
N LEU A 257 -11.92 48.51 -1.75
CA LEU A 257 -13.00 49.34 -2.29
C LEU A 257 -12.85 50.80 -1.85
N LEU A 258 -12.48 51.04 -0.59
CA LEU A 258 -12.24 52.38 -0.08
C LEU A 258 -10.95 52.99 -0.67
N GLU A 259 -9.84 52.25 -0.76
CA GLU A 259 -8.55 52.75 -1.30
C GLU A 259 -8.65 53.16 -2.77
N ASN A 260 -9.26 52.31 -3.60
CA ASN A 260 -9.42 52.57 -5.02
C ASN A 260 -10.32 53.79 -5.31
N ASN A 261 -11.27 54.06 -4.42
CA ASN A 261 -12.29 55.08 -4.63
C ASN A 261 -11.99 56.40 -3.89
N LEU A 262 -11.30 56.36 -2.74
CA LEU A 262 -10.92 57.55 -1.94
C LEU A 262 -9.71 58.30 -2.51
N SER A 263 -8.90 57.64 -3.34
CA SER A 263 -7.72 58.24 -3.99
C SER A 263 -8.05 59.42 -4.93
N ASN A 264 -9.31 59.54 -5.37
CA ASN A 264 -9.79 60.55 -6.33
C ASN A 264 -10.60 61.73 -5.71
N LEU A 265 -10.41 62.01 -4.40
CA LEU A 265 -10.98 63.11 -3.58
C LEU A 265 -12.44 62.94 -3.11
N THR A 266 -12.66 63.26 -1.83
CA THR A 266 -13.94 63.76 -1.31
C THR A 266 -13.70 65.02 -0.48
N ASP A 267 -13.54 66.15 -1.16
CA ASP A 267 -13.99 67.43 -0.60
C ASP A 267 -15.50 67.47 -0.81
N PHE A 268 -16.27 67.34 0.26
CA PHE A 268 -17.74 67.46 0.22
C PHE A 268 -18.20 68.92 0.01
N GLY A 269 -17.25 69.82 -0.27
CA GLY A 269 -17.44 71.24 -0.41
C GLY A 269 -16.94 71.98 0.83
N TYR A 270 -16.52 73.22 0.61
CA TYR A 270 -16.09 74.15 1.65
C TYR A 270 -14.84 73.69 2.42
N GLY A 271 -14.04 72.81 1.83
CA GLY A 271 -12.85 72.23 2.46
C GLY A 271 -13.17 71.19 3.53
N ILE A 272 -14.36 70.57 3.46
CA ILE A 272 -14.76 69.47 4.34
C ILE A 272 -14.34 68.17 3.67
N THR A 273 -13.36 67.50 4.25
CA THR A 273 -12.91 66.19 3.77
C THR A 273 -13.24 65.10 4.78
N ALA A 274 -13.34 63.87 4.30
CA ALA A 274 -13.33 62.68 5.15
C ALA A 274 -12.03 61.91 4.94
N SER A 275 -11.39 61.48 6.02
CA SER A 275 -10.30 60.51 5.95
C SER A 275 -10.86 59.10 5.72
N GLN A 276 -10.00 58.21 5.23
CA GLN A 276 -10.35 56.79 5.08
C GLN A 276 -10.78 56.15 6.40
N GLU A 277 -10.11 56.50 7.50
CA GLU A 277 -10.44 56.03 8.85
C GLU A 277 -11.83 56.48 9.30
N GLU A 278 -12.19 57.73 9.01
CA GLU A 278 -13.51 58.29 9.34
C GLU A 278 -14.62 57.59 8.54
N VAL A 279 -14.44 57.39 7.23
CA VAL A 279 -15.39 56.65 6.39
C VAL A 279 -15.51 55.20 6.84
N LEU A 280 -14.38 54.53 7.09
CA LEU A 280 -14.35 53.15 7.56
C LEU A 280 -15.10 52.98 8.89
N SER A 281 -14.97 53.93 9.82
CA SER A 281 -15.69 53.89 11.10
C SER A 281 -17.21 53.94 10.95
N ILE A 282 -17.70 54.70 9.96
CA ILE A 282 -19.13 54.78 9.62
C ILE A 282 -19.59 53.46 9.01
N PHE A 283 -18.83 52.90 8.06
CA PHE A 283 -19.18 51.62 7.44
C PHE A 283 -19.16 50.44 8.42
N LYS A 284 -18.22 50.41 9.37
CA LYS A 284 -18.19 49.42 10.46
C LYS A 284 -19.47 49.43 11.30
N THR A 285 -20.11 50.59 11.45
CA THR A 285 -21.39 50.71 12.18
C THR A 285 -22.56 50.13 11.37
N LEU A 286 -22.44 50.13 10.04
CA LEU A 286 -23.49 49.73 9.12
C LEU A 286 -23.44 48.26 8.74
N ALA A 287 -22.27 47.63 8.80
CA ALA A 287 -22.09 46.20 8.67
C ALA A 287 -21.75 45.60 10.04
N PRO A 288 -22.73 45.41 10.95
CA PRO A 288 -22.45 44.81 12.25
C PRO A 288 -21.99 43.35 12.08
N LYS A 289 -21.20 42.86 13.05
CA LYS A 289 -20.62 41.50 13.02
C LYS A 289 -21.63 40.41 12.69
N ASP A 290 -22.79 40.39 13.34
CA ASP A 290 -23.83 39.38 13.10
C ASP A 290 -24.36 39.39 11.66
N TRP A 291 -24.45 40.57 11.04
CA TRP A 291 -24.90 40.70 9.66
C TRP A 291 -23.85 40.17 8.68
N VAL A 292 -22.56 40.49 8.92
CA VAL A 292 -21.44 39.94 8.13
C VAL A 292 -21.35 38.43 8.29
N GLY A 293 -21.45 37.93 9.53
CA GLY A 293 -21.45 36.51 9.85
C GLY A 293 -22.57 35.74 9.14
N MET A 294 -23.80 36.28 9.16
CA MET A 294 -24.93 35.68 8.46
C MET A 294 -24.67 35.58 6.94
N HIS A 295 -24.21 36.64 6.28
CA HIS A 295 -23.96 36.59 4.85
C HIS A 295 -22.75 35.71 4.50
N GLY A 296 -21.68 35.70 5.29
CA GLY A 296 -20.54 34.82 5.08
C GLY A 296 -20.90 33.34 5.23
N ASN A 297 -21.69 32.98 6.25
CA ASN A 297 -22.20 31.62 6.41
C ASN A 297 -23.08 31.19 5.23
N ASN A 298 -23.98 32.07 4.77
CA ASN A 298 -24.84 31.78 3.62
C ASN A 298 -24.06 31.64 2.30
N ILE A 299 -22.93 32.36 2.14
CA ILE A 299 -22.03 32.17 0.99
C ILE A 299 -21.45 30.77 1.03
N ILE A 300 -20.94 30.34 2.19
CA ILE A 300 -20.40 28.99 2.37
C ILE A 300 -21.49 27.94 2.07
N ASP A 301 -22.69 28.10 2.63
CA ASP A 301 -23.81 27.18 2.40
C ASP A 301 -24.24 27.13 0.93
N SER A 302 -24.22 28.27 0.23
CA SER A 302 -24.53 28.32 -1.21
C SER A 302 -23.45 27.63 -2.04
N SER A 303 -22.18 27.77 -1.67
CA SER A 303 -21.06 27.07 -2.31
C SER A 303 -21.15 25.56 -2.09
N VAL A 304 -21.47 25.12 -0.87
CA VAL A 304 -21.72 23.71 -0.57
C VAL A 304 -22.86 23.17 -1.42
N SER A 305 -24.03 23.84 -1.43
CA SER A 305 -25.20 23.44 -2.22
C SER A 305 -24.87 23.26 -3.70
N TYR A 306 -24.00 24.11 -4.24
CA TYR A 306 -23.53 24.01 -5.62
C TYR A 306 -22.60 22.80 -5.83
N LEU A 307 -21.61 22.63 -4.93
CA LEU A 307 -20.61 21.56 -5.03
C LEU A 307 -21.20 20.15 -4.86
N ILE A 308 -22.22 19.99 -3.99
CA ILE A 308 -22.97 18.74 -3.84
C ILE A 308 -24.07 18.56 -4.90
N SER A 309 -24.16 19.49 -5.86
CA SER A 309 -25.13 19.47 -6.96
C SER A 309 -26.61 19.55 -6.54
N GLU A 310 -26.92 20.11 -5.36
CA GLU A 310 -28.30 20.51 -5.01
C GLU A 310 -28.77 21.73 -5.82
N LYS A 311 -27.84 22.58 -6.23
CA LYS A 311 -28.08 23.73 -7.12
C LYS A 311 -27.23 23.63 -8.37
N ASP A 312 -27.84 23.92 -9.51
CA ASP A 312 -27.17 23.88 -10.81
C ASP A 312 -26.12 25.00 -10.97
N ASP A 313 -26.40 26.17 -10.40
CA ASP A 313 -25.56 27.37 -10.51
C ASP A 313 -25.17 27.89 -9.14
N LEU A 314 -23.93 28.38 -9.03
CA LEU A 314 -23.48 29.13 -7.86
C LEU A 314 -23.96 30.57 -7.99
N SER A 315 -25.04 30.91 -7.29
CA SER A 315 -25.53 32.28 -7.22
C SER A 315 -25.94 32.65 -5.79
N TYR A 316 -25.28 33.66 -5.22
CA TYR A 316 -25.69 34.27 -3.97
C TYR A 316 -25.67 35.78 -4.10
N SER A 317 -26.64 36.46 -3.50
CA SER A 317 -26.79 37.90 -3.64
C SER A 317 -27.06 38.57 -2.29
N ILE A 318 -26.30 39.63 -2.02
CA ILE A 318 -26.42 40.45 -0.82
C ILE A 318 -27.07 41.76 -1.22
N ASP A 319 -28.26 42.03 -0.67
CA ASP A 319 -28.90 43.34 -0.81
C ASP A 319 -28.24 44.33 0.14
N LEU A 320 -27.67 45.39 -0.45
CA LEU A 320 -27.03 46.49 0.27
C LEU A 320 -27.88 47.76 0.24
N SER A 321 -29.08 47.75 -0.32
CA SER A 321 -29.90 48.96 -0.53
C SER A 321 -30.15 49.73 0.77
N ASP A 322 -30.51 49.03 1.84
CA ASP A 322 -30.73 49.62 3.17
C ASP A 322 -29.43 50.15 3.77
N ARG A 323 -28.33 49.39 3.61
CA ARG A 323 -26.99 49.79 4.11
C ARG A 323 -26.43 50.99 3.36
N LYS A 324 -26.65 51.06 2.04
CA LYS A 324 -26.31 52.19 1.17
C LYS A 324 -27.07 53.44 1.59
N THR A 325 -28.38 53.32 1.83
CA THR A 325 -29.22 54.43 2.30
C THR A 325 -28.79 54.91 3.70
N ALA A 326 -28.50 53.97 4.60
CA ALA A 326 -28.00 54.30 5.93
C ALA A 326 -26.61 54.96 5.88
N ALA A 327 -25.72 54.51 5.00
CA ALA A 327 -24.39 55.11 4.78
C ALA A 327 -24.50 56.56 4.29
N ALA A 328 -25.38 56.84 3.33
CA ALA A 328 -25.64 58.21 2.89
C ALA A 328 -26.15 59.08 4.04
N THR A 329 -27.03 58.54 4.89
CA THR A 329 -27.58 59.28 6.03
C THR A 329 -26.51 59.63 7.07
N GLU A 330 -25.70 58.64 7.48
CA GLU A 330 -24.63 58.84 8.46
C GLU A 330 -23.52 59.76 7.94
N LEU A 331 -23.14 59.64 6.67
CA LEU A 331 -22.16 60.54 6.05
C LEU A 331 -22.67 61.99 5.92
N LYS A 332 -23.97 62.19 5.69
CA LYS A 332 -24.58 63.54 5.71
C LYS A 332 -24.54 64.15 7.11
N ILE A 333 -24.84 63.36 8.14
CA ILE A 333 -24.73 63.80 9.55
C ILE A 333 -23.27 64.15 9.87
N PHE A 334 -22.32 63.31 9.44
CA PHE A 334 -20.89 63.56 9.58
C PHE A 334 -20.46 64.86 8.89
N GLY A 335 -20.86 65.07 7.63
CA GLY A 335 -20.58 66.28 6.86
C GLY A 335 -21.15 67.53 7.52
N LYS A 336 -22.38 67.45 8.04
CA LYS A 336 -23.01 68.53 8.82
C LYS A 336 -22.19 68.86 10.07
N ASN A 337 -21.79 67.86 10.86
CA ASN A 337 -21.00 68.08 12.07
C ASN A 337 -19.64 68.73 11.75
N LYS A 338 -18.99 68.34 10.65
CA LYS A 338 -17.75 68.99 10.20
C LYS A 338 -17.98 70.43 9.74
N LEU A 339 -19.10 70.72 9.07
CA LEU A 339 -19.47 72.09 8.73
C LEU A 339 -19.72 72.94 9.98
N ASP A 340 -20.45 72.42 10.96
CA ASP A 340 -20.74 73.10 12.22
C ASP A 340 -19.45 73.48 12.96
N ASN A 341 -18.48 72.56 13.02
CA ASN A 341 -17.16 72.82 13.61
C ASN A 341 -16.38 73.87 12.81
N LEU A 342 -16.32 73.72 11.47
CA LEU A 342 -15.64 74.68 10.59
C LEU A 342 -16.19 76.11 10.78
N LEU A 343 -17.52 76.26 10.80
CA LEU A 343 -18.18 77.56 10.94
C LEU A 343 -18.04 78.15 12.34
N SER A 344 -17.87 77.32 13.38
CA SER A 344 -17.65 77.78 14.75
C SER A 344 -16.23 78.31 14.98
N GLU A 345 -15.26 77.84 14.21
CA GLU A 345 -13.85 78.24 14.31
C GLU A 345 -13.50 79.49 13.49
N LEU A 346 -14.33 79.87 12.52
CA LEU A 346 -14.05 80.97 11.60
C LEU A 346 -14.34 82.34 12.23
N PRO A 347 -13.40 83.30 12.16
CA PRO A 347 -13.62 84.65 12.68
C PRO A 347 -14.58 85.46 11.80
N ALA A 348 -15.18 86.51 12.35
CA ALA A 348 -15.92 87.50 11.56
C ALA A 348 -14.99 88.27 10.60
N CYS A 349 -15.44 88.52 9.37
CA CYS A 349 -14.65 89.30 8.41
C CYS A 349 -14.45 90.74 8.89
N GLN A 350 -13.20 91.23 8.89
CA GLN A 350 -12.83 92.52 9.48
C GLN A 350 -13.13 93.71 8.56
N ASN A 351 -13.18 93.48 7.24
CA ASN A 351 -13.40 94.53 6.25
C ASN A 351 -14.14 94.01 5.00
N PHE A 352 -14.57 94.95 4.16
CA PHE A 352 -15.33 94.66 2.95
C PHE A 352 -14.58 93.74 1.96
N ILE A 353 -13.26 93.90 1.83
CA ILE A 353 -12.46 93.06 0.91
C ILE A 353 -12.46 91.61 1.39
N GLN A 354 -12.23 91.36 2.68
CA GLN A 354 -12.32 90.03 3.27
C GLN A 354 -13.73 89.43 3.12
N SER A 355 -14.77 90.23 3.34
CA SER A 355 -16.17 89.81 3.17
C SER A 355 -16.48 89.39 1.72
N SER A 356 -16.01 90.18 0.74
CA SER A 356 -16.19 89.88 -0.69
C SER A 356 -15.43 88.63 -1.12
N LEU A 357 -14.21 88.41 -0.60
CA LEU A 357 -13.42 87.22 -0.89
C LEU A 357 -14.04 85.97 -0.26
N ALA A 358 -14.47 86.04 1.00
CA ALA A 358 -15.15 84.93 1.67
C ALA A 358 -16.47 84.57 0.98
N THR A 359 -17.27 85.56 0.56
CA THR A 359 -18.50 85.33 -0.22
C THR A 359 -18.20 84.66 -1.57
N SER A 360 -17.12 85.07 -2.24
CA SER A 360 -16.66 84.44 -3.49
C SER A 360 -16.17 83.00 -3.27
N SER A 361 -15.46 82.72 -2.16
CA SER A 361 -15.08 81.36 -1.79
C SER A 361 -16.30 80.47 -1.57
N ILE A 362 -17.31 80.96 -0.84
CA ILE A 362 -18.56 80.22 -0.61
C ILE A 362 -19.28 79.94 -1.93
N ALA A 363 -19.37 80.93 -2.83
CA ALA A 363 -19.98 80.75 -4.15
C ALA A 363 -19.21 79.75 -5.03
N LYS A 364 -17.90 79.64 -4.84
CA LYS A 364 -17.03 78.65 -5.50
C LYS A 364 -16.90 77.34 -4.72
N GLN A 365 -17.70 77.14 -3.67
CA GLN A 365 -17.68 75.95 -2.81
C GLN A 365 -16.32 75.69 -2.14
N ASN A 366 -15.50 76.74 -1.96
CA ASN A 366 -14.21 76.68 -1.29
C ASN A 366 -14.33 77.12 0.18
N LYS A 367 -13.42 76.65 1.03
CA LYS A 367 -13.33 77.07 2.44
C LYS A 367 -13.22 78.59 2.56
N PRO A 368 -14.16 79.29 3.23
CA PRO A 368 -14.03 80.72 3.47
C PRO A 368 -12.99 81.00 4.56
N SER A 369 -12.29 82.13 4.46
CA SER A 369 -11.29 82.55 5.46
C SER A 369 -11.90 83.26 6.68
N CYS A 370 -13.16 83.69 6.59
CA CYS A 370 -13.91 84.39 7.63
C CYS A 370 -15.41 84.36 7.30
N ILE A 371 -16.27 84.78 8.23
CA ILE A 371 -17.72 84.81 8.04
C ILE A 371 -18.19 86.20 7.59
N PRO A 372 -18.74 86.35 6.36
CA PRO A 372 -19.36 87.58 5.90
C PRO A 372 -20.55 87.96 6.79
N GLY A 373 -20.52 89.12 7.45
CA GLY A 373 -21.58 89.56 8.37
C GLY A 373 -21.49 89.00 9.80
N GLY A 374 -20.45 88.21 10.12
CA GLY A 374 -20.21 87.65 11.45
C GLY A 374 -21.13 86.48 11.82
N GLN A 375 -21.02 85.97 13.05
CA GLN A 375 -21.68 84.73 13.49
C GLN A 375 -23.20 84.73 13.29
N LEU A 376 -23.86 85.89 13.44
CA LEU A 376 -25.30 86.04 13.27
C LEU A 376 -25.77 85.85 11.81
N ALA A 377 -24.86 85.94 10.85
CA ALA A 377 -25.15 85.80 9.43
C ALA A 377 -24.97 84.37 8.89
N ILE A 378 -24.52 83.41 9.72
CA ILE A 378 -24.31 82.01 9.30
C ILE A 378 -25.56 81.40 8.69
N ASN A 379 -26.71 81.63 9.33
CA ASN A 379 -27.99 81.09 8.90
C ASN A 379 -28.37 81.51 7.46
N VAL A 380 -27.76 82.57 6.92
CA VAL A 380 -28.03 83.06 5.55
C VAL A 380 -27.54 82.08 4.49
N PHE A 381 -26.46 81.34 4.76
CA PHE A 381 -25.84 80.45 3.78
C PHE A 381 -25.74 78.99 4.27
N TYR A 382 -26.06 78.72 5.53
CA TYR A 382 -25.96 77.39 6.14
C TYR A 382 -26.77 76.32 5.40
N ASP A 383 -28.04 76.60 5.10
CA ASP A 383 -28.92 75.64 4.42
C ASP A 383 -28.43 75.30 3.01
N ASP A 384 -27.89 76.29 2.29
CA ASP A 384 -27.30 76.10 0.96
C ASP A 384 -26.00 75.29 1.03
N MET A 385 -25.15 75.54 2.04
CA MET A 385 -23.93 74.76 2.26
C MET A 385 -24.24 73.30 2.58
N ILE A 386 -25.20 73.03 3.48
CA ILE A 386 -25.64 71.68 3.83
C ILE A 386 -26.23 70.97 2.62
N LYS A 387 -27.00 71.66 1.78
CA LYS A 387 -27.56 71.09 0.56
C LYS A 387 -26.47 70.62 -0.40
N ILE A 388 -25.40 71.39 -0.56
CA ILE A 388 -24.26 71.03 -1.41
C ILE A 388 -23.53 69.81 -0.84
N ILE A 389 -23.21 69.81 0.46
CA ILE A 389 -22.59 68.67 1.14
C ILE A 389 -23.45 67.41 0.97
N ASN A 390 -24.76 67.50 1.18
CA ASN A 390 -25.67 66.36 1.04
C ASN A 390 -25.70 65.80 -0.38
N ASN A 391 -25.69 66.66 -1.40
CA ASN A 391 -25.67 66.24 -2.80
C ASN A 391 -24.36 65.54 -3.17
N GLU A 392 -23.21 66.04 -2.69
CA GLU A 392 -21.92 65.38 -2.94
C GLU A 392 -21.81 64.04 -2.19
N VAL A 393 -22.34 63.93 -0.97
CA VAL A 393 -22.44 62.65 -0.27
C VAL A 393 -23.34 61.67 -1.02
N ASP A 394 -24.50 62.11 -1.51
CA ASP A 394 -25.41 61.27 -2.30
C ASP A 394 -24.75 60.77 -3.58
N LYS A 395 -23.98 61.63 -4.25
CA LYS A 395 -23.23 61.27 -5.44
C LYS A 395 -22.12 60.27 -5.13
N PHE A 396 -21.33 60.51 -4.07
CA PHE A 396 -20.28 59.61 -3.62
C PHE A 396 -20.83 58.22 -3.29
N ILE A 397 -21.88 58.13 -2.46
CA ILE A 397 -22.52 56.85 -2.13
C ILE A 397 -23.18 56.21 -3.36
N GLY A 398 -23.84 57.03 -4.19
CA GLY A 398 -24.49 56.62 -5.43
C GLY A 398 -23.55 55.91 -6.39
N ASP A 399 -22.40 56.53 -6.66
CA ASP A 399 -21.44 56.11 -7.68
C ASP A 399 -20.47 55.04 -7.18
N GLN A 400 -20.06 55.10 -5.90
CA GLN A 400 -18.94 54.27 -5.39
C GLN A 400 -19.40 53.01 -4.64
N PHE A 401 -20.65 52.96 -4.16
CA PHE A 401 -21.15 51.83 -3.38
C PHE A 401 -22.26 51.10 -4.14
N PRO A 402 -22.09 49.80 -4.43
CA PRO A 402 -23.12 49.03 -5.11
C PRO A 402 -24.35 48.84 -4.21
N ALA A 403 -25.54 48.74 -4.84
CA ALA A 403 -26.78 48.41 -4.12
C ALA A 403 -26.94 46.90 -3.89
N LYS A 404 -26.14 46.08 -4.57
CA LYS A 404 -26.18 44.62 -4.55
C LYS A 404 -24.77 44.08 -4.75
N LEU A 405 -24.40 43.06 -4.01
CA LEU A 405 -23.20 42.27 -4.28
C LEU A 405 -23.64 40.88 -4.73
N ASP A 406 -23.26 40.51 -5.94
CA ASP A 406 -23.53 39.19 -6.50
C ASP A 406 -22.26 38.36 -6.46
N LEU A 407 -22.40 37.14 -5.97
CA LEU A 407 -21.41 36.08 -6.05
C LEU A 407 -21.88 35.10 -7.12
N SER A 408 -21.03 34.89 -8.12
CA SER A 408 -21.24 33.96 -9.22
C SER A 408 -20.15 32.88 -9.28
N SER A 409 -20.34 31.88 -10.14
CA SER A 409 -19.31 30.89 -10.45
C SER A 409 -18.01 31.53 -10.93
N ASP A 410 -18.09 32.62 -11.69
CA ASP A 410 -16.93 33.28 -12.29
C ASP A 410 -16.04 33.92 -11.21
N ASP A 411 -16.65 34.41 -10.13
CA ASP A 411 -15.96 34.99 -8.97
C ASP A 411 -15.21 33.93 -8.15
N VAL A 412 -15.69 32.68 -8.17
CA VAL A 412 -15.09 31.55 -7.44
C VAL A 412 -14.10 30.78 -8.32
N GLY A 413 -14.36 30.67 -9.63
CA GLY A 413 -13.48 30.04 -10.61
C GLY A 413 -12.07 30.62 -10.50
N GLY A 414 -11.95 31.95 -10.49
CA GLY A 414 -10.66 32.65 -10.35
C GLY A 414 -9.86 32.36 -9.07
N LEU A 415 -10.46 31.74 -8.05
CA LEU A 415 -9.79 31.35 -6.80
C LEU A 415 -9.34 29.87 -6.77
N ILE A 416 -10.04 29.00 -7.49
CA ILE A 416 -9.81 27.54 -7.45
C ILE A 416 -9.02 27.06 -8.69
N GLY A 417 -9.05 27.80 -9.80
CA GLY A 417 -8.37 27.43 -11.04
C GLY A 417 -9.07 27.98 -12.27
N ASP A 418 -9.20 27.17 -13.32
CA ASP A 418 -10.15 27.46 -14.39
C ASP A 418 -11.52 26.81 -14.10
N ASP A 419 -12.54 27.18 -14.88
CA ASP A 419 -13.90 26.62 -14.72
C ASP A 419 -13.93 25.09 -14.85
N SER A 420 -12.98 24.49 -15.57
CA SER A 420 -12.93 23.05 -15.77
C SER A 420 -12.54 22.29 -14.50
N ASP A 421 -11.66 22.86 -13.68
CA ASP A 421 -11.25 22.26 -12.42
C ASP A 421 -12.34 22.35 -11.36
N LEU A 422 -13.10 23.45 -11.33
CA LEU A 422 -14.29 23.58 -10.47
C LEU A 422 -15.37 22.57 -10.86
N ILE A 423 -15.60 22.34 -12.15
CA ILE A 423 -16.55 21.32 -12.65
C ILE A 423 -16.09 19.90 -12.25
N LYS A 424 -14.79 19.59 -12.38
CA LYS A 424 -14.24 18.30 -11.95
C LYS A 424 -14.41 18.10 -10.44
N LEU A 425 -14.07 19.12 -9.64
CA LEU A 425 -14.22 19.08 -8.19
C LEU A 425 -15.68 18.85 -7.78
N ARG A 426 -16.62 19.61 -8.37
CA ARG A 426 -18.05 19.42 -8.16
C ARG A 426 -18.48 18.00 -8.50
N LYS A 427 -18.01 17.44 -9.62
CA LYS A 427 -18.32 16.07 -10.01
C LYS A 427 -17.77 15.06 -8.99
N ILE A 428 -16.53 15.21 -8.52
CA ILE A 428 -15.94 14.33 -7.51
C ILE A 428 -16.72 14.39 -6.19
N ILE A 429 -17.16 15.58 -5.77
CA ILE A 429 -17.91 15.76 -4.52
C ILE A 429 -19.29 15.12 -4.64
N SER A 430 -20.01 15.37 -5.73
CA SER A 430 -21.39 14.90 -5.91
C SER A 430 -21.51 13.41 -6.30
N ASP A 431 -20.64 12.92 -7.19
CA ASP A 431 -20.64 11.50 -7.60
C ASP A 431 -19.84 10.62 -6.61
N GLY A 432 -18.98 11.22 -5.79
CA GLY A 432 -18.01 10.52 -4.95
C GLY A 432 -16.66 10.26 -5.65
N TYR A 433 -15.63 10.05 -4.84
CA TYR A 433 -14.30 9.74 -5.35
C TYR A 433 -14.24 8.27 -5.78
N SER A 434 -14.05 8.04 -7.08
CA SER A 434 -14.03 6.69 -7.65
C SER A 434 -12.62 6.17 -7.85
N LEU A 435 -12.31 5.03 -7.25
CA LEU A 435 -11.10 4.24 -7.48
C LEU A 435 -11.39 3.19 -8.54
N THR A 436 -10.51 3.08 -9.53
CA THR A 436 -10.68 2.26 -10.73
C THR A 436 -9.52 1.29 -10.93
N ASN A 437 -9.60 0.45 -11.96
CA ASN A 437 -8.50 -0.42 -12.38
C ASN A 437 -7.18 0.35 -12.59
N ASP A 438 -7.23 1.55 -13.16
CA ASP A 438 -6.04 2.35 -13.45
C ASP A 438 -5.35 2.80 -12.14
N ASP A 439 -6.15 3.16 -11.13
CA ASP A 439 -5.64 3.50 -9.80
C ASP A 439 -4.99 2.27 -9.13
N LEU A 440 -5.63 1.10 -9.21
CA LEU A 440 -5.06 -0.14 -8.67
C LEU A 440 -3.75 -0.53 -9.36
N ILE A 441 -3.67 -0.39 -10.70
CA ILE A 441 -2.44 -0.60 -11.46
C ILE A 441 -1.34 0.35 -10.96
N SER A 442 -1.65 1.63 -10.75
CA SER A 442 -0.68 2.63 -10.29
C SER A 442 -0.15 2.35 -8.87
N LEU A 443 -0.95 1.69 -8.02
CA LEU A 443 -0.57 1.35 -6.65
C LEU A 443 0.34 0.13 -6.59
N ILE A 444 0.20 -0.80 -7.53
CA ILE A 444 0.92 -2.08 -7.55
C ILE A 444 2.17 -2.02 -8.43
N SER A 445 2.09 -1.31 -9.56
CA SER A 445 3.16 -1.26 -10.56
C SER A 445 4.16 -0.17 -10.20
N SER A 446 5.46 -0.48 -10.30
CA SER A 446 6.49 0.56 -10.38
C SER A 446 6.37 1.28 -11.73
N GLU A 447 6.74 2.57 -11.80
CA GLU A 447 6.58 3.44 -12.97
C GLU A 447 7.21 2.91 -14.29
N GLU A 448 7.97 1.81 -14.26
CA GLU A 448 8.73 1.27 -15.39
C GLU A 448 8.07 0.07 -16.11
N GLU A 449 6.98 -0.53 -15.59
CA GLU A 449 6.34 -1.70 -16.22
C GLU A 449 4.89 -1.44 -16.66
N ASN A 450 4.61 -1.65 -17.96
CA ASN A 450 3.24 -1.66 -18.50
C ASN A 450 2.55 -2.98 -18.11
N MET A 451 2.04 -3.07 -16.88
CA MET A 451 1.32 -4.24 -16.39
C MET A 451 -0.18 -4.14 -16.73
N ASN A 452 -0.78 -5.25 -17.19
CA ASN A 452 -2.23 -5.32 -17.37
C ASN A 452 -2.92 -5.70 -16.05
N ILE A 453 -4.15 -5.25 -15.86
CA ILE A 453 -4.98 -5.57 -14.68
C ILE A 453 -5.18 -7.09 -14.51
N GLU A 454 -5.24 -7.83 -15.62
CA GLU A 454 -5.36 -9.28 -15.62
C GLU A 454 -4.05 -9.98 -15.18
N ASP A 455 -2.89 -9.38 -15.46
CA ASP A 455 -1.60 -9.91 -14.99
C ASP A 455 -1.47 -9.74 -13.47
N ILE A 456 -1.91 -8.59 -12.94
CA ILE A 456 -2.01 -8.34 -11.49
C ILE A 456 -2.92 -9.36 -10.82
N ARG A 457 -4.12 -9.59 -11.39
CA ARG A 457 -5.07 -10.57 -10.89
C ARG A 457 -4.46 -11.98 -10.88
N ASN A 458 -3.85 -12.42 -11.97
CA ASN A 458 -3.23 -13.73 -12.07
C ASN A 458 -2.01 -13.89 -11.13
N PHE A 459 -1.22 -12.84 -10.97
CA PHE A 459 -0.09 -12.83 -10.03
C PHE A 459 -0.56 -12.99 -8.58
N ILE A 460 -1.58 -12.24 -8.16
CA ILE A 460 -2.12 -12.29 -6.79
C ILE A 460 -2.87 -13.61 -6.53
N ALA A 461 -3.60 -14.13 -7.52
CA ALA A 461 -4.21 -15.46 -7.42
C ALA A 461 -3.17 -16.56 -7.20
N GLY A 462 -1.89 -16.30 -7.52
CA GLY A 462 -0.77 -17.18 -7.24
C GLY A 462 -0.76 -18.47 -8.07
N ASN A 463 -1.63 -18.56 -9.07
CA ASN A 463 -1.77 -19.75 -9.91
C ASN A 463 -0.51 -19.91 -10.77
N ILE A 464 0.14 -21.07 -10.69
CA ILE A 464 1.39 -21.31 -11.43
C ILE A 464 1.07 -22.04 -12.72
N ASN A 465 1.55 -21.49 -13.83
CA ASN A 465 1.50 -22.08 -15.15
C ASN A 465 2.85 -21.94 -15.89
N ASN A 466 2.93 -22.47 -17.12
CA ASN A 466 4.17 -22.40 -17.91
C ASN A 466 4.63 -20.97 -18.23
N GLN A 467 3.72 -19.98 -18.25
CA GLN A 467 4.02 -18.60 -18.65
C GLN A 467 4.55 -17.78 -17.48
N ASN A 468 4.06 -18.02 -16.26
CA ASN A 468 4.41 -17.24 -15.07
C ASN A 468 5.35 -17.96 -14.09
N LEU A 469 5.83 -19.16 -14.45
CA LEU A 469 6.74 -19.96 -13.64
C LEU A 469 8.00 -19.19 -13.22
N GLU A 470 8.59 -18.48 -14.18
CA GLU A 470 9.79 -17.68 -13.95
C GLU A 470 9.49 -16.53 -12.98
N THR A 471 8.37 -15.84 -13.18
CA THR A 471 7.97 -14.69 -12.35
C THR A 471 7.62 -15.09 -10.91
N ILE A 472 6.89 -16.19 -10.71
CA ILE A 472 6.36 -16.56 -9.39
C ILE A 472 7.40 -17.31 -8.54
N ILE A 473 8.14 -18.25 -9.13
CA ILE A 473 9.08 -19.11 -8.38
C ILE A 473 10.54 -18.97 -8.83
N GLY A 474 10.84 -18.04 -9.74
CA GLY A 474 12.22 -17.76 -10.17
C GLY A 474 12.85 -18.86 -11.02
N LEU A 475 12.05 -19.76 -11.62
CA LEU A 475 12.54 -20.91 -12.39
C LEU A 475 12.30 -20.71 -13.89
N GLU A 476 13.37 -20.59 -14.66
CA GLU A 476 13.29 -20.54 -16.12
C GLU A 476 12.97 -21.93 -16.70
N LEU A 477 12.12 -21.97 -17.74
CA LEU A 477 11.89 -23.20 -18.52
C LEU A 477 13.18 -23.80 -19.11
N ARG A 478 14.19 -22.96 -19.37
CA ARG A 478 15.51 -23.40 -19.84
C ARG A 478 16.27 -24.17 -18.75
N GLU A 479 16.26 -23.70 -17.51
CA GLU A 479 16.89 -24.39 -16.38
C GLU A 479 16.24 -25.77 -16.15
N LEU A 480 14.91 -25.85 -16.25
CA LEU A 480 14.20 -27.13 -16.19
C LEU A 480 14.60 -28.09 -17.31
N ASN A 481 14.85 -27.59 -18.52
CA ASN A 481 15.36 -28.41 -19.63
C ASN A 481 16.78 -28.91 -19.39
N GLU A 482 17.64 -28.11 -18.75
CA GLU A 482 18.98 -28.55 -18.35
C GLU A 482 18.90 -29.66 -17.30
N VAL A 483 18.08 -29.47 -16.25
CA VAL A 483 17.82 -30.48 -15.22
C VAL A 483 17.28 -31.77 -15.84
N ARG A 484 16.32 -31.67 -16.76
CA ARG A 484 15.78 -32.81 -17.52
C ARG A 484 16.88 -33.56 -18.28
N ASN A 485 17.79 -32.85 -18.95
CA ASN A 485 18.91 -33.48 -19.65
C ASN A 485 19.84 -34.25 -18.69
N TYR A 486 20.19 -33.65 -17.55
CA TYR A 486 20.97 -34.33 -16.51
C TYR A 486 20.28 -35.58 -15.98
N ILE A 487 18.97 -35.52 -15.73
CA ILE A 487 18.20 -36.68 -15.24
C ILE A 487 18.15 -37.78 -16.29
N ASN A 488 17.97 -37.44 -17.56
CA ASN A 488 18.01 -38.41 -18.64
C ASN A 488 19.39 -39.07 -18.75
N GLN A 489 20.48 -38.31 -18.57
CA GLN A 489 21.83 -38.87 -18.50
C GLN A 489 22.00 -39.80 -17.29
N ILE A 490 21.50 -39.42 -16.10
CA ILE A 490 21.54 -40.27 -14.91
C ILE A 490 20.76 -41.57 -15.14
N LYS A 491 19.55 -41.51 -15.72
CA LYS A 491 18.73 -42.69 -16.08
C LYS A 491 19.46 -43.61 -17.07
N LEU A 492 20.15 -43.05 -18.07
CA LEU A 492 20.97 -43.80 -19.01
C LEU A 492 22.16 -44.49 -18.32
N ILE A 493 22.91 -43.75 -17.48
CA ILE A 493 24.05 -44.29 -16.72
C ILE A 493 23.57 -45.37 -15.74
N GLN A 494 22.45 -45.15 -15.05
CA GLN A 494 21.83 -46.14 -14.17
C GLN A 494 21.53 -47.44 -14.93
N THR A 495 20.90 -47.33 -16.11
CA THR A 495 20.58 -48.50 -16.95
C THR A 495 21.85 -49.21 -17.41
N ALA A 496 22.87 -48.48 -17.84
CA ALA A 496 24.16 -49.04 -18.24
C ALA A 496 24.87 -49.75 -17.07
N MET A 497 24.86 -49.14 -15.87
CA MET A 497 25.43 -49.72 -14.66
C MET A 497 24.68 -50.97 -14.21
N PHE A 498 23.36 -51.00 -14.35
CA PHE A 498 22.56 -52.19 -14.06
C PHE A 498 22.91 -53.34 -15.01
N VAL A 499 23.05 -53.07 -16.32
CA VAL A 499 23.49 -54.08 -17.30
C VAL A 499 24.91 -54.55 -17.00
N PHE A 500 25.83 -53.62 -16.68
CA PHE A 500 27.20 -53.96 -16.29
C PHE A 500 27.23 -54.84 -15.04
N MET A 501 26.42 -54.53 -14.03
CA MET A 501 26.26 -55.35 -12.83
C MET A 501 25.87 -56.78 -13.22
N ILE A 502 24.83 -56.97 -14.05
CA ILE A 502 24.39 -58.31 -14.51
C ILE A 502 25.54 -59.06 -15.20
N ILE A 503 26.31 -58.40 -16.05
CA ILE A 503 27.47 -59.02 -16.71
C ILE A 503 28.49 -59.51 -15.67
N VAL A 504 28.79 -58.69 -14.66
CA VAL A 504 29.71 -59.06 -13.58
C VAL A 504 29.15 -60.21 -12.74
N VAL A 505 27.84 -60.25 -12.49
CA VAL A 505 27.17 -61.38 -11.82
C VAL A 505 27.35 -62.67 -12.60
N ILE A 506 27.12 -62.64 -13.92
CA ILE A 506 27.26 -63.81 -14.80
C ILE A 506 28.72 -64.30 -14.81
N LEU A 507 29.69 -63.38 -14.91
CA LEU A 507 31.11 -63.71 -14.84
C LEU A 507 31.48 -64.33 -13.48
N PHE A 508 30.99 -63.75 -12.38
CA PHE A 508 31.20 -64.27 -11.03
C PHE A 508 30.61 -65.68 -10.90
N ALA A 509 29.36 -65.86 -11.34
CA ALA A 509 28.66 -67.14 -11.33
C ALA A 509 29.42 -68.21 -12.13
N PHE A 510 29.94 -67.87 -13.31
CA PHE A 510 30.68 -68.78 -14.18
C PHE A 510 32.02 -69.22 -13.56
N VAL A 511 32.81 -68.28 -13.04
CA VAL A 511 34.11 -68.56 -12.41
C VAL A 511 33.94 -69.31 -11.07
N SER A 512 32.80 -69.12 -10.41
CA SER A 512 32.47 -69.72 -9.11
C SER A 512 32.15 -71.22 -9.20
N ILE A 513 31.78 -71.74 -10.38
CA ILE A 513 31.44 -73.16 -10.58
C ILE A 513 32.57 -74.07 -10.08
N LYS A 514 32.28 -74.86 -9.03
CA LYS A 514 33.12 -75.99 -8.58
C LYS A 514 32.26 -77.04 -7.90
N SER A 515 31.98 -78.11 -8.63
CA SER A 515 31.45 -79.34 -8.04
C SER A 515 31.88 -80.54 -8.89
N THR A 516 32.27 -81.60 -8.21
CA THR A 516 32.55 -82.93 -8.79
C THR A 516 31.29 -83.54 -9.41
N ASN A 517 30.10 -83.18 -8.91
CA ASN A 517 28.81 -83.62 -9.43
C ASN A 517 28.22 -82.59 -10.42
N LYS A 518 27.96 -83.00 -11.66
CA LYS A 518 27.39 -82.14 -12.72
C LYS A 518 26.06 -81.50 -12.30
N GLY A 519 25.22 -82.20 -11.53
CA GLY A 519 23.92 -81.70 -11.08
C GLY A 519 23.94 -80.73 -9.89
N LEU A 520 25.10 -80.48 -9.26
CA LEU A 520 25.26 -79.54 -8.13
C LEU A 520 25.98 -78.24 -8.52
N ARG A 521 26.57 -78.19 -9.73
CA ARG A 521 27.38 -77.04 -10.20
C ARG A 521 26.60 -75.73 -10.21
N PHE A 522 25.36 -75.75 -10.68
CA PHE A 522 24.49 -74.59 -10.76
C PHE A 522 24.10 -74.07 -9.37
N LEU A 523 23.77 -74.98 -8.45
CA LEU A 523 23.40 -74.63 -7.07
C LEU A 523 24.58 -74.06 -6.27
N VAL A 524 25.79 -74.59 -6.44
CA VAL A 524 27.00 -74.04 -5.81
C VAL A 524 27.29 -72.62 -6.33
N SER A 525 27.07 -72.38 -7.62
CA SER A 525 27.20 -71.05 -8.22
C SER A 525 26.16 -70.07 -7.67
N ILE A 526 24.89 -70.47 -7.56
CA ILE A 526 23.83 -69.69 -6.92
C ILE A 526 24.21 -69.34 -5.49
N ARG A 527 24.58 -70.34 -4.67
CA ARG A 527 24.97 -70.13 -3.27
C ARG A 527 26.08 -69.07 -3.13
N ASN A 528 27.15 -69.22 -3.89
CA ASN A 528 28.31 -68.33 -3.79
C ASN A 528 27.98 -66.92 -4.31
N THR A 529 27.13 -66.81 -5.34
CA THR A 529 26.67 -65.53 -5.89
C THR A 529 25.73 -64.81 -4.93
N SER A 530 24.75 -65.52 -4.36
CA SER A 530 23.86 -64.99 -3.31
C SER A 530 24.63 -64.56 -2.06
N PHE A 531 25.68 -65.29 -1.68
CA PHE A 531 26.57 -64.89 -0.59
C PHE A 531 27.33 -63.59 -0.90
N ALA A 532 27.89 -63.46 -2.11
CA ALA A 532 28.58 -62.25 -2.54
C ALA A 532 27.64 -61.03 -2.60
N PHE A 533 26.41 -61.22 -3.07
CA PHE A 533 25.36 -60.20 -3.05
C PHE A 533 24.95 -59.80 -1.63
N LEU A 534 24.78 -60.77 -0.73
CA LEU A 534 24.44 -60.52 0.66
C LEU A 534 25.52 -59.70 1.36
N ILE A 535 26.79 -60.08 1.23
CA ILE A 535 27.92 -59.31 1.78
C ILE A 535 27.96 -57.91 1.16
N SER A 536 27.80 -57.81 -0.15
CA SER A 536 27.83 -56.51 -0.86
C SER A 536 26.70 -55.59 -0.36
N SER A 537 25.49 -56.12 -0.20
CA SER A 537 24.33 -55.37 0.30
C SER A 537 24.51 -54.91 1.74
N LEU A 538 25.06 -55.76 2.61
CA LEU A 538 25.37 -55.40 3.99
C LEU A 538 26.45 -54.32 4.06
N LEU A 539 27.50 -54.43 3.25
CA LEU A 539 28.55 -53.41 3.17
C LEU A 539 28.01 -52.08 2.62
N ILE A 540 27.12 -52.11 1.62
CA ILE A 540 26.44 -50.91 1.11
C ILE A 540 25.59 -50.28 2.22
N GLY A 541 24.82 -51.07 2.96
CA GLY A 541 24.04 -50.58 4.11
C GLY A 541 24.90 -49.91 5.18
N LEU A 542 26.08 -50.49 5.48
CA LEU A 542 27.06 -49.87 6.39
C LEU A 542 27.64 -48.58 5.83
N ILE A 543 27.93 -48.51 4.52
CA ILE A 543 28.39 -47.29 3.86
C ILE A 543 27.32 -46.20 3.95
N ILE A 544 26.07 -46.49 3.64
CA ILE A 544 24.96 -45.53 3.73
C ILE A 544 24.84 -44.99 5.16
N GLN A 545 24.93 -45.88 6.16
CA GLN A 545 24.92 -45.47 7.57
C GLN A 545 26.13 -44.62 7.95
N SER A 546 27.31 -44.87 7.36
CA SER A 546 28.50 -44.04 7.58
C SER A 546 28.38 -42.66 6.94
N VAL A 547 27.76 -42.56 5.75
CA VAL A 547 27.48 -41.28 5.08
C VAL A 547 26.51 -40.43 5.91
N LYS A 548 25.58 -41.05 6.63
CA LYS A 548 24.69 -40.34 7.57
C LYS A 548 25.48 -39.53 8.62
N LEU A 549 26.57 -40.11 9.12
CA LEU A 549 27.44 -39.52 10.13
C LEU A 549 28.42 -38.48 9.56
N MET A 550 28.49 -38.33 8.23
CA MET A 550 29.34 -37.34 7.60
C MET A 550 28.79 -35.94 7.88
N ASP A 551 29.63 -35.10 8.48
CA ASP A 551 29.34 -33.68 8.65
C ASP A 551 29.51 -32.97 7.31
N ILE A 552 28.45 -32.31 6.86
CA ILE A 552 28.44 -31.53 5.61
C ILE A 552 28.33 -30.03 5.88
N THR A 553 28.35 -29.61 7.15
CA THR A 553 28.13 -28.21 7.55
C THR A 553 29.12 -27.26 6.85
N GLN A 554 30.37 -27.67 6.71
CA GLN A 554 31.41 -26.90 6.00
C GLN A 554 31.08 -26.63 4.51
N TYR A 555 30.29 -27.49 3.87
CA TYR A 555 29.84 -27.27 2.48
C TYR A 555 28.61 -26.35 2.42
N LEU A 556 27.82 -26.31 3.49
CA LEU A 556 26.61 -25.49 3.60
C LEU A 556 26.93 -24.04 3.99
N GLU A 557 28.01 -23.80 4.74
CA GLU A 557 28.49 -22.44 5.09
C GLU A 557 28.84 -21.56 3.88
N ASN A 558 29.04 -22.15 2.70
CA ASN A 558 29.36 -21.44 1.45
C ASN A 558 28.16 -21.29 0.50
N LEU A 559 26.95 -21.69 0.92
CA LEU A 559 25.76 -21.51 0.11
C LEU A 559 25.35 -20.03 0.15
N PHE A 560 25.70 -19.26 -0.89
CA PHE A 560 25.22 -17.89 -1.04
C PHE A 560 23.73 -17.91 -1.39
N LEU A 561 22.89 -17.54 -0.43
CA LEU A 561 21.49 -17.22 -0.70
C LEU A 561 21.41 -15.81 -1.31
N PRO A 562 20.36 -15.51 -2.10
CA PRO A 562 20.16 -14.19 -2.70
C PRO A 562 20.30 -13.08 -1.65
N ASP A 563 20.90 -11.95 -2.01
CA ASP A 563 21.10 -10.83 -1.09
C ASP A 563 19.79 -10.09 -0.82
N ILE A 564 18.92 -10.73 -0.03
CA ILE A 564 17.68 -10.14 0.48
C ILE A 564 17.93 -9.35 1.77
N LYS A 565 19.18 -9.23 2.23
CA LYS A 565 19.54 -8.65 3.53
C LYS A 565 19.09 -7.20 3.68
N ASN A 566 19.10 -6.44 2.60
CA ASN A 566 18.67 -5.05 2.58
C ASN A 566 17.14 -4.91 2.73
N THR A 567 16.38 -5.92 2.31
CA THR A 567 14.91 -5.88 2.30
C THR A 567 14.30 -6.66 3.46
N PHE A 568 14.89 -7.81 3.82
CA PHE A 568 14.42 -8.76 4.82
C PHE A 568 15.59 -9.25 5.70
N PRO A 569 16.07 -8.41 6.64
CA PRO A 569 17.26 -8.71 7.42
C PRO A 569 17.08 -9.88 8.39
N ASN A 570 15.94 -10.00 9.08
CA ASN A 570 15.72 -11.09 10.04
C ASN A 570 15.56 -12.43 9.31
N LEU A 571 14.83 -12.45 8.19
CA LEU A 571 14.74 -13.63 7.33
C LEU A 571 16.11 -14.03 6.78
N SER A 572 16.90 -13.05 6.31
CA SER A 572 18.27 -13.29 5.84
C SER A 572 19.17 -13.88 6.93
N ASN A 573 19.02 -13.44 8.18
CA ASN A 573 19.79 -13.95 9.30
C ASN A 573 19.41 -15.40 9.63
N GLU A 574 18.12 -15.74 9.63
CA GLU A 574 17.68 -17.11 9.91
C GLU A 574 18.11 -18.08 8.82
N LEU A 575 18.05 -17.66 7.55
CA LEU A 575 18.51 -18.46 6.42
C LEU A 575 20.02 -18.76 6.45
N ASN A 576 20.80 -17.92 7.13
CA ASN A 576 22.24 -18.14 7.38
C ASN A 576 22.51 -18.75 8.77
N SER A 577 21.47 -19.11 9.53
CA SER A 577 21.61 -19.57 10.90
C SER A 577 21.87 -21.07 10.99
N ASN A 578 22.38 -21.50 12.14
CA ASN A 578 22.53 -22.92 12.47
C ASN A 578 21.19 -23.68 12.47
N ASN A 579 20.07 -22.98 12.65
CA ASN A 579 18.74 -23.61 12.60
C ASN A 579 18.41 -24.03 11.18
N PHE A 580 18.59 -23.14 10.19
CA PHE A 580 18.38 -23.49 8.79
C PHE A 580 19.30 -24.64 8.35
N ILE A 581 20.59 -24.57 8.73
CA ILE A 581 21.56 -25.66 8.48
C ILE A 581 21.06 -26.98 9.10
N SER A 582 20.53 -26.94 10.33
CA SER A 582 19.94 -28.12 11.00
C SER A 582 18.79 -28.71 10.20
N GLN A 583 17.94 -27.88 9.57
CA GLN A 583 16.87 -28.38 8.70
C GLN A 583 17.38 -29.06 7.44
N ILE A 584 18.42 -28.51 6.80
CA ILE A 584 19.08 -29.18 5.67
C ILE A 584 19.68 -30.53 6.11
N LEU A 585 20.27 -30.60 7.31
CA LEU A 585 20.76 -31.86 7.87
C LEU A 585 19.62 -32.85 8.16
N ASN A 586 18.45 -32.39 8.59
CA ASN A 586 17.26 -33.23 8.76
C ASN A 586 16.78 -33.81 7.42
N ILE A 587 16.74 -32.99 6.36
CA ILE A 587 16.43 -33.43 4.99
C ILE A 587 17.44 -34.48 4.53
N LYS A 588 18.74 -34.22 4.69
CA LYS A 588 19.82 -35.18 4.40
C LYS A 588 19.58 -36.52 5.11
N ASN A 589 19.28 -36.46 6.41
CA ASN A 589 19.07 -37.64 7.23
C ASN A 589 17.82 -38.43 6.83
N ALA A 590 16.72 -37.74 6.52
CA ALA A 590 15.50 -38.36 6.01
C ALA A 590 15.76 -39.06 4.67
N TRP A 591 16.44 -38.40 3.75
CA TRP A 591 16.81 -38.93 2.44
C TRP A 591 17.70 -40.18 2.53
N ILE A 592 18.72 -40.15 3.39
CA ILE A 592 19.63 -41.29 3.63
C ILE A 592 18.88 -42.47 4.26
N ASN A 593 17.94 -42.22 5.19
CA ASN A 593 17.14 -43.28 5.79
C ASN A 593 16.28 -44.00 4.73
N GLU A 594 15.70 -43.26 3.78
CA GLU A 594 14.95 -43.87 2.68
C GLU A 594 15.86 -44.70 1.77
N MET A 595 17.07 -44.21 1.49
CA MET A 595 18.08 -44.98 0.76
C MET A 595 18.44 -46.28 1.48
N PHE A 596 18.60 -46.23 2.80
CA PHE A 596 18.88 -47.43 3.59
C PHE A 596 17.72 -48.43 3.52
N ILE A 597 16.47 -47.98 3.65
CA ILE A 597 15.28 -48.83 3.55
C ILE A 597 15.21 -49.51 2.18
N SER A 598 15.54 -48.82 1.09
CA SER A 598 15.54 -49.42 -0.25
C SER A 598 16.59 -50.53 -0.40
N THR A 599 17.71 -50.47 0.34
CA THR A 599 18.72 -51.55 0.31
C THR A 599 18.27 -52.86 0.97
N LEU A 600 17.28 -52.83 1.87
CA LEU A 600 16.72 -54.05 2.50
C LEU A 600 16.11 -55.00 1.47
N ILE A 601 15.63 -54.45 0.33
CA ILE A 601 15.08 -55.22 -0.79
C ILE A 601 16.13 -56.15 -1.40
N TYR A 602 17.43 -55.82 -1.31
CA TYR A 602 18.50 -56.70 -1.80
C TYR A 602 19.00 -57.68 -0.73
N ILE A 603 18.95 -57.30 0.55
CA ILE A 603 19.43 -58.12 1.67
C ILE A 603 18.54 -59.34 1.89
N LEU A 604 17.22 -59.16 1.98
CA LEU A 604 16.27 -60.22 2.33
C LEU A 604 16.23 -61.36 1.29
N PRO A 605 16.08 -61.11 -0.02
CA PRO A 605 16.08 -62.17 -1.02
C PRO A 605 17.43 -62.88 -1.10
N SER A 606 18.54 -62.12 -1.03
CA SER A 606 19.89 -62.70 -1.05
C SER A 606 20.12 -63.65 0.12
N MET A 607 19.60 -63.31 1.30
CA MET A 607 19.64 -64.16 2.50
C MET A 607 18.84 -65.44 2.31
N ILE A 608 17.60 -65.34 1.80
CA ILE A 608 16.73 -66.49 1.54
C ILE A 608 17.37 -67.44 0.52
N PHE A 609 17.84 -66.92 -0.62
CA PHE A 609 18.50 -67.73 -1.65
C PHE A 609 19.78 -68.39 -1.14
N PHE A 610 20.56 -67.69 -0.32
CA PHE A 610 21.75 -68.26 0.31
C PHE A 610 21.40 -69.42 1.26
N ILE A 611 20.43 -69.25 2.15
CA ILE A 611 20.00 -70.29 3.10
C ILE A 611 19.44 -71.51 2.37
N LEU A 612 18.51 -71.31 1.44
CA LEU A 612 17.88 -72.40 0.68
C LEU A 612 18.89 -73.20 -0.13
N SER A 613 19.81 -72.52 -0.83
CA SER A 613 20.85 -73.17 -1.61
C SER A 613 21.86 -73.91 -0.72
N PHE A 614 22.22 -73.34 0.44
CA PHE A 614 23.11 -73.98 1.42
C PHE A 614 22.50 -75.26 1.99
N VAL A 615 21.25 -75.20 2.48
CA VAL A 615 20.53 -76.36 3.05
C VAL A 615 20.37 -77.48 2.02
N TYR A 616 19.97 -77.14 0.79
CA TYR A 616 19.78 -78.13 -0.27
C TYR A 616 21.09 -78.83 -0.68
N ILE A 617 22.19 -78.08 -0.83
CA ILE A 617 23.51 -78.65 -1.16
C ILE A 617 23.96 -79.58 -0.04
N ASN A 618 23.83 -79.17 1.23
CA ASN A 618 24.26 -79.97 2.38
C ASN A 618 23.47 -81.28 2.48
N ASN A 619 22.14 -81.24 2.33
CA ASN A 619 21.30 -82.44 2.33
C ASN A 619 21.63 -83.39 1.16
N LYS A 620 21.91 -82.85 -0.02
CA LYS A 620 22.27 -83.65 -1.20
C LYS A 620 23.67 -84.26 -1.08
N GLU A 621 24.63 -83.57 -0.48
CA GLU A 621 25.97 -84.11 -0.21
C GLU A 621 25.96 -85.20 0.88
N LYS A 622 25.12 -85.07 1.92
CA LYS A 622 24.88 -86.13 2.91
C LYS A 622 24.29 -87.40 2.27
N ASN A 623 23.24 -87.23 1.46
CA ASN A 623 22.62 -88.33 0.72
C ASN A 623 23.58 -89.05 -0.26
N ILE A 624 24.58 -88.34 -0.81
CA ILE A 624 25.58 -88.93 -1.73
C ILE A 624 26.69 -89.67 -0.96
N LYS A 625 27.00 -89.27 0.29
CA LYS A 625 28.03 -89.91 1.13
C LYS A 625 27.52 -91.10 1.95
N GLY A 626 26.21 -91.35 1.97
CA GLY A 626 25.60 -92.43 2.76
C GLY A 626 25.60 -92.16 4.28
N GLU A 627 25.68 -90.90 4.68
CA GLU A 627 25.56 -90.47 6.08
C GLU A 627 24.14 -89.93 6.28
N ASN A 628 23.31 -90.67 7.03
CA ASN A 628 21.98 -90.19 7.47
C ASN A 628 22.12 -89.06 8.49
#